data_AF-A0A661ZZG0-F1
#
_entry.id   AF-A0A661ZZG0-F1
#
_cell.length_a   1.000
_cell.length_b   1.000
_cell.length_c   1.000
_cell.angle_alpha   90.00
_cell.angle_beta   90.00
_cell.angle_gamma   90.00
#
_symmetry.space_group_name_H-M   'P 1'
#
loop_
_entity.id
_entity.type
_entity.pdbx_description
1 polymer ?
#
loop_
_entity_poly.entity_id
_entity_poly.type
_entity_poly.pdbx_seq_one_letter_code
_entity_poly.pdbx_strand_id
1 'polypeptide(L)'
;MFNSNNIITDKLSINLQKALKNYCIDKIFILVDDNSLKHCFPVINKITSLKNDNIIKIETGEENKNIDTIVSIWNFLSKNNADRYSLLINLGGGVVCDIGGFAASTFKRGIDFINIPTTLLSQVDAAVGGKTGFNFNGLKNEIGVINNAKHVFIDTIFLGSLDKENILSGFAEMIKHALIYNKKYYSELINLDLGNTNSKEFKEAVFKSIKIKNH
;
A
#
# COMPACT_ATOMS: atom_id res chain seq x y z
N MET A 1 12.11 0.02 -17.32
CA MET A 1 12.02 -1.44 -17.09
C MET A 1 10.80 -1.68 -16.22
N PHE A 2 9.82 -2.45 -16.69
CA PHE A 2 8.64 -2.80 -15.90
C PHE A 2 9.06 -3.47 -14.60
N ASN A 3 8.64 -2.95 -13.44
CA ASN A 3 8.66 -3.75 -12.22
C ASN A 3 7.49 -4.74 -12.33
N SER A 4 7.80 -6.00 -12.64
CA SER A 4 6.87 -7.14 -12.81
C SER A 4 6.01 -7.48 -11.59
N ASN A 5 6.07 -6.66 -10.53
CA ASN A 5 5.56 -6.96 -9.20
C ASN A 5 4.22 -6.25 -8.93
N ASN A 6 3.81 -5.28 -9.77
CA ASN A 6 2.53 -4.59 -9.63
C ASN A 6 1.40 -5.47 -10.19
N ILE A 7 0.45 -5.84 -9.34
CA ILE A 7 -0.69 -6.68 -9.68
C ILE A 7 -1.96 -5.84 -9.48
N ILE A 8 -2.47 -5.32 -10.59
CA ILE A 8 -3.78 -4.67 -10.66
C ILE A 8 -4.85 -5.77 -10.74
N THR A 9 -5.83 -5.77 -9.84
CA THR A 9 -6.81 -6.87 -9.77
C THR A 9 -8.16 -6.48 -9.18
N ASP A 10 -9.21 -7.20 -9.59
CA ASP A 10 -10.52 -7.26 -8.91
C ASP A 10 -10.71 -8.56 -8.11
N LYS A 11 -9.64 -9.35 -7.95
CA LYS A 11 -9.64 -10.67 -7.30
C LYS A 11 -8.54 -10.72 -6.23
N LEU A 12 -8.47 -9.70 -5.40
CA LEU A 12 -7.42 -9.53 -4.39
C LEU A 12 -7.19 -10.80 -3.56
N SER A 13 -8.25 -11.37 -2.96
CA SER A 13 -8.10 -12.51 -2.05
C SER A 13 -7.47 -13.73 -2.72
N ILE A 14 -7.85 -14.02 -3.97
CA ILE A 14 -7.31 -15.15 -4.74
C ILE A 14 -5.82 -14.92 -5.07
N ASN A 15 -5.49 -13.71 -5.52
CA ASN A 15 -4.12 -13.39 -5.93
C ASN A 15 -3.17 -13.28 -4.73
N LEU A 16 -3.64 -12.69 -3.63
CA LEU A 16 -2.91 -12.64 -2.37
C LEU A 16 -2.70 -14.07 -1.84
N GLN A 17 -3.73 -14.91 -1.78
CA GLN A 17 -3.59 -16.30 -1.34
C GLN A 17 -2.55 -17.07 -2.16
N LYS A 18 -2.47 -16.85 -3.47
CA LYS A 18 -1.42 -17.45 -4.32
C LYS A 18 -0.02 -16.96 -3.94
N ALA A 19 0.15 -15.66 -3.71
CA ALA A 19 1.43 -15.09 -3.31
C ALA A 19 1.91 -15.57 -1.93
N LEU A 20 0.98 -15.88 -1.02
CA LEU A 20 1.30 -16.35 0.33
C LEU A 20 1.68 -17.84 0.41
N LYS A 21 1.48 -18.63 -0.65
CA LYS A 21 1.70 -20.10 -0.62
C LYS A 21 3.11 -20.54 -0.22
N ASN A 22 4.11 -19.70 -0.48
CA ASN A 22 5.51 -20.04 -0.23
C ASN A 22 6.01 -19.59 1.16
N TYR A 23 5.15 -18.97 1.97
CA TYR A 23 5.51 -18.50 3.31
C TYR A 23 4.90 -19.41 4.37
N CYS A 24 5.66 -19.66 5.43
CA CYS A 24 5.13 -20.29 6.63
C CYS A 24 4.10 -19.35 7.28
N ILE A 25 2.93 -19.88 7.63
CA ILE A 25 1.81 -19.09 8.18
C ILE A 25 2.24 -18.28 9.40
N ASP A 26 3.05 -18.86 10.30
CA ASP A 26 3.54 -18.22 11.52
C ASP A 26 4.54 -17.08 11.26
N LYS A 27 5.01 -16.94 10.02
CA LYS A 27 6.01 -15.94 9.61
C LYS A 27 5.42 -14.84 8.73
N ILE A 28 4.08 -14.77 8.63
CA ILE A 28 3.37 -13.70 7.93
C ILE A 28 2.87 -12.70 8.97
N PHE A 29 3.30 -11.44 8.81
CA PHE A 29 2.93 -10.30 9.63
C PHE A 29 2.16 -9.27 8.82
N ILE A 30 1.28 -8.53 9.47
CA ILE A 30 0.42 -7.54 8.79
C ILE A 30 0.56 -6.21 9.51
N LEU A 31 1.04 -5.18 8.81
CA LEU A 31 1.04 -3.81 9.28
C LEU A 31 -0.19 -3.08 8.78
N VAL A 32 -0.92 -2.45 9.71
CA VAL A 32 -2.13 -1.65 9.46
C VAL A 32 -2.14 -0.43 10.36
N ASP A 33 -2.80 0.64 9.91
CA ASP A 33 -3.22 1.72 10.79
C ASP A 33 -4.65 1.49 11.33
N ASP A 34 -5.14 2.37 12.20
CA ASP A 34 -6.49 2.31 12.79
C ASP A 34 -7.58 2.12 11.74
N ASN A 35 -7.56 2.95 10.70
CA ASN A 35 -8.56 2.94 9.65
C ASN A 35 -8.49 1.69 8.78
N SER A 36 -7.28 1.27 8.40
CA SER A 36 -7.09 0.08 7.56
C SER A 36 -7.43 -1.20 8.31
N LEU A 37 -7.18 -1.26 9.62
CA LEU A 37 -7.64 -2.37 10.46
C LEU A 37 -9.17 -2.44 10.48
N LYS A 38 -9.84 -1.30 10.64
CA LYS A 38 -11.31 -1.24 10.73
C LYS A 38 -12.01 -1.51 9.39
N HIS A 39 -11.50 -0.93 8.30
CA HIS A 39 -12.21 -0.86 7.03
C HIS A 39 -11.63 -1.77 5.94
N CYS A 40 -10.33 -2.05 5.97
CA CYS A 40 -9.65 -2.78 4.89
C CYS A 40 -9.32 -4.23 5.25
N PHE A 41 -8.88 -4.50 6.48
CA PHE A 41 -8.54 -5.85 6.94
C PHE A 41 -9.71 -6.85 6.78
N PRO A 42 -11.00 -6.48 7.01
CA PRO A 42 -12.13 -7.38 6.77
C PRO A 42 -12.24 -7.92 5.33
N VAL A 43 -11.63 -7.26 4.34
CA VAL A 43 -11.61 -7.71 2.94
C VAL A 43 -10.67 -8.91 2.75
N ILE A 44 -9.60 -9.01 3.54
CA ILE A 44 -8.58 -10.05 3.40
C ILE A 44 -8.57 -11.08 4.54
N ASN A 45 -9.29 -10.83 5.64
CA ASN A 45 -9.24 -11.66 6.86
C ASN A 45 -9.73 -13.12 6.68
N LYS A 46 -10.44 -13.43 5.60
CA LYS A 46 -10.88 -14.80 5.28
C LYS A 46 -9.73 -15.69 4.76
N ILE A 47 -8.56 -15.11 4.47
CA ILE A 47 -7.39 -15.85 4.05
C ILE A 47 -6.80 -16.57 5.27
N THR A 48 -6.84 -17.90 5.27
CA THR A 48 -6.44 -18.74 6.41
C THR A 48 -4.98 -18.61 6.84
N SER A 49 -4.11 -18.14 5.95
CA SER A 49 -2.69 -17.88 6.26
C SER A 49 -2.47 -16.56 7.00
N LEU A 50 -3.49 -15.74 7.21
CA LEU A 50 -3.41 -14.49 7.95
C LEU A 50 -3.90 -14.72 9.39
N LYS A 51 -2.99 -14.57 10.36
CA LYS A 51 -3.31 -14.73 11.79
C LYS A 51 -3.51 -13.38 12.44
N ASN A 52 -4.56 -13.25 13.25
CA ASN A 52 -4.86 -12.02 13.98
C ASN A 52 -3.75 -11.65 14.98
N ASP A 53 -3.08 -12.65 15.57
CA ASP A 53 -2.00 -12.44 16.53
C ASP A 53 -0.73 -11.81 15.91
N ASN A 54 -0.63 -11.80 14.58
CA ASN A 54 0.49 -11.24 13.83
C ASN A 54 0.18 -9.85 13.23
N ILE A 55 -0.88 -9.18 13.71
CA ILE A 55 -1.24 -7.83 13.28
C ILE A 55 -0.46 -6.80 14.12
N ILE A 56 0.31 -5.97 13.41
CA ILE A 56 0.98 -4.79 13.92
C ILE A 56 0.09 -3.60 13.62
N LYS A 57 -0.37 -2.94 14.68
CA LYS A 57 -1.23 -1.77 14.57
C LYS A 57 -0.43 -0.50 14.90
N ILE A 58 -0.55 0.50 14.05
CA ILE A 58 -0.04 1.86 14.28
C ILE A 58 -1.20 2.86 14.30
N GLU A 59 -0.93 4.07 14.78
CA GLU A 59 -1.87 5.18 14.66
C GLU A 59 -1.91 5.73 13.23
N THR A 60 -3.08 6.14 12.76
CA THR A 60 -3.22 6.81 11.45
C THR A 60 -2.61 8.21 11.50
N GLY A 61 -2.00 8.66 10.39
CA GLY A 61 -1.53 10.04 10.24
C GLY A 61 -0.07 10.16 9.78
N GLU A 62 0.29 11.30 9.21
CA GLU A 62 1.66 11.57 8.71
C GLU A 62 2.65 11.81 9.88
N GLU A 63 2.16 12.27 11.02
CA GLU A 63 2.90 12.41 12.27
C GLU A 63 3.47 11.07 12.76
N ASN A 64 2.79 9.97 12.45
CA ASN A 64 3.21 8.60 12.76
C ASN A 64 4.27 8.07 11.80
N LYS A 65 4.64 8.85 10.78
CA LYS A 65 5.71 8.52 9.83
C LYS A 65 7.08 8.90 10.39
N ASN A 66 7.45 8.31 11.52
CA ASN A 66 8.66 8.64 12.28
C ASN A 66 9.44 7.37 12.72
N ILE A 67 10.61 7.57 13.32
CA ILE A 67 11.48 6.48 13.77
C ILE A 67 10.87 5.66 14.91
N ASP A 68 10.10 6.27 15.80
CA ASP A 68 9.51 5.57 16.96
C ASP A 68 8.49 4.53 16.51
N THR A 69 7.67 4.87 15.52
CA THR A 69 6.76 3.93 14.87
C THR A 69 7.52 2.77 14.24
N ILE A 70 8.62 3.04 13.53
CA ILE A 70 9.46 1.98 12.94
C ILE A 70 10.08 1.07 14.02
N VAL A 71 10.57 1.64 15.11
CA VAL A 71 11.10 0.89 16.25
C VAL A 71 10.02 0.00 16.86
N SER A 72 8.78 0.48 16.96
CA SER A 72 7.64 -0.33 17.42
C SER A 72 7.38 -1.55 16.53
N ILE A 73 7.49 -1.38 15.20
CA ILE A 73 7.32 -2.45 14.22
C ILE A 73 8.43 -3.50 14.39
N TRP A 74 9.69 -3.08 14.49
CA TRP A 74 10.81 -4.00 14.72
C TRP A 74 10.70 -4.74 16.05
N ASN A 75 10.27 -4.06 17.11
CA ASN A 75 10.05 -4.68 18.41
C ASN A 75 8.98 -5.76 18.34
N PHE A 76 7.87 -5.51 17.63
CA PHE A 76 6.83 -6.51 17.43
C PHE A 76 7.34 -7.72 16.64
N LEU A 77 8.02 -7.49 15.52
CA LEU A 77 8.62 -8.55 14.69
C LEU A 77 9.59 -9.40 15.51
N SER A 78 10.46 -8.76 16.29
CA SER A 78 11.43 -9.47 17.14
C SER A 78 10.77 -10.30 18.24
N LYS A 79 9.75 -9.74 18.93
CA LYS A 79 9.02 -10.45 20.00
C LYS A 79 8.24 -11.65 19.48
N ASN A 80 7.75 -11.59 18.24
CA ASN A 80 6.96 -12.65 17.62
C ASN A 80 7.80 -13.57 16.73
N ASN A 81 9.11 -13.67 17.00
CA ASN A 81 10.02 -14.60 16.33
C ASN A 81 10.09 -14.44 14.80
N ALA A 82 9.88 -13.24 14.26
CA ALA A 82 10.14 -12.99 12.84
C ALA A 82 11.61 -13.27 12.52
N ASP A 83 11.87 -13.87 11.36
CA ASP A 83 13.18 -14.24 10.85
C ASP A 83 13.39 -13.74 9.42
N ARG A 84 14.53 -14.08 8.80
CA ARG A 84 14.88 -13.62 7.45
C ARG A 84 13.95 -14.16 6.34
N TYR A 85 13.11 -15.15 6.65
CA TYR A 85 12.15 -15.73 5.72
C TYR A 85 10.72 -15.25 6.00
N SER A 86 10.57 -14.30 6.93
CA SER A 86 9.28 -13.70 7.24
C SER A 86 8.83 -12.73 6.16
N LEU A 87 7.51 -12.51 6.13
CA LEU A 87 6.85 -11.60 5.21
C LEU A 87 6.12 -10.52 6.02
N LEU A 88 6.30 -9.26 5.64
CA LEU A 88 5.50 -8.14 6.13
C LEU A 88 4.50 -7.68 5.05
N ILE A 89 3.21 -7.76 5.35
CA ILE A 89 2.14 -7.25 4.49
C ILE A 89 1.76 -5.85 4.98
N ASN A 90 1.98 -4.82 4.16
CA ASN A 90 1.63 -3.44 4.48
C ASN A 90 0.26 -3.13 3.88
N LEU A 91 -0.80 -3.20 4.69
CA LEU A 91 -2.17 -2.91 4.31
C LEU A 91 -2.55 -1.51 4.81
N GLY A 92 -2.50 -0.53 3.92
CA GLY A 92 -2.88 0.84 4.28
C GLY A 92 -2.55 1.88 3.22
N GLY A 93 -2.64 3.16 3.61
CA GLY A 93 -2.25 4.28 2.75
C GLY A 93 -0.73 4.42 2.58
N GLY A 94 -0.31 5.57 2.03
CA GLY A 94 1.10 5.84 1.73
C GLY A 94 2.02 5.74 2.95
N VAL A 95 1.56 6.24 4.12
CA VAL A 95 2.32 6.15 5.38
C VAL A 95 2.65 4.71 5.74
N VAL A 96 1.63 3.83 5.76
CA VAL A 96 1.79 2.40 6.10
C VAL A 96 2.73 1.70 5.11
N CYS A 97 2.57 1.97 3.81
CA CYS A 97 3.44 1.40 2.78
C CYS A 97 4.91 1.86 2.92
N ASP A 98 5.14 3.14 3.22
CA ASP A 98 6.49 3.71 3.33
C ASP A 98 7.21 3.18 4.57
N ILE A 99 6.60 3.28 5.75
CA ILE A 99 7.25 2.85 6.99
C ILE A 99 7.36 1.32 7.06
N GLY A 100 6.35 0.60 6.56
CA GLY A 100 6.36 -0.85 6.52
C GLY A 100 7.42 -1.37 5.56
N GLY A 101 7.52 -0.77 4.37
CA GLY A 101 8.57 -1.08 3.41
C GLY A 101 9.98 -0.80 3.98
N PHE A 102 10.16 0.32 4.68
CA PHE A 102 11.44 0.65 5.32
C PHE A 102 11.77 -0.32 6.45
N ALA A 103 10.79 -0.62 7.32
CA ALA A 103 10.96 -1.53 8.44
C ALA A 103 11.32 -2.94 7.96
N ALA A 104 10.64 -3.45 6.93
CA ALA A 104 10.96 -4.74 6.32
C ALA A 104 12.36 -4.76 5.68
N SER A 105 12.75 -3.67 5.01
CA SER A 105 14.04 -3.59 4.32
C SER A 105 15.25 -3.58 5.25
N THR A 106 15.05 -3.16 6.50
CA THR A 106 16.12 -2.99 7.48
C THR A 106 16.08 -4.05 8.59
N PHE A 107 14.93 -4.66 8.86
CA PHE A 107 14.81 -5.75 9.82
C PHE A 107 15.60 -6.98 9.34
N LYS A 108 16.52 -7.48 10.17
CA LYS A 108 17.43 -8.59 9.83
C LYS A 108 18.17 -8.40 8.49
N ARG A 109 18.45 -7.15 8.12
CA ARG A 109 19.06 -6.73 6.83
C ARG A 109 18.18 -6.99 5.59
N GLY A 110 16.87 -7.11 5.79
CA GLY A 110 15.89 -7.31 4.73
C GLY A 110 15.07 -8.57 4.96
N ILE A 111 13.77 -8.40 5.06
CA ILE A 111 12.76 -9.43 4.90
C ILE A 111 11.85 -9.08 3.73
N ASP A 112 11.10 -10.07 3.25
CA ASP A 112 10.17 -9.84 2.16
C ASP A 112 9.00 -8.97 2.63
N PHE A 113 8.47 -8.14 1.73
CA PHE A 113 7.25 -7.40 1.99
C PHE A 113 6.35 -7.28 0.76
N ILE A 114 5.05 -7.12 1.02
CA ILE A 114 4.00 -6.89 0.04
C ILE A 114 3.27 -5.62 0.42
N ASN A 115 3.01 -4.74 -0.56
CA ASN A 115 2.19 -3.56 -0.34
C ASN A 115 0.77 -3.81 -0.87
N ILE A 116 -0.23 -3.43 -0.08
CA ILE A 116 -1.64 -3.42 -0.45
C ILE A 116 -2.17 -2.01 -0.20
N PRO A 117 -1.93 -1.06 -1.11
CA PRO A 117 -2.37 0.32 -0.97
C PRO A 117 -3.89 0.46 -0.90
N THR A 118 -4.39 1.13 0.14
CA THR A 118 -5.83 1.30 0.42
C THR A 118 -6.35 2.71 0.13
N THR A 119 -5.46 3.68 -0.12
CA THR A 119 -5.84 5.06 -0.52
C THR A 119 -5.64 5.26 -2.02
N LEU A 120 -6.47 6.09 -2.66
CA LEU A 120 -6.32 6.37 -4.09
C LEU A 120 -4.94 6.95 -4.40
N LEU A 121 -4.46 7.90 -3.60
CA LEU A 121 -3.13 8.48 -3.74
C LEU A 121 -2.03 7.41 -3.66
N SER A 122 -2.10 6.49 -2.69
CA SER A 122 -1.12 5.41 -2.59
C SER A 122 -1.17 4.43 -3.77
N GLN A 123 -2.35 4.20 -4.36
CA GLN A 123 -2.51 3.29 -5.49
C GLN A 123 -1.92 3.87 -6.78
N VAL A 124 -2.13 5.16 -7.04
CA VAL A 124 -1.67 5.82 -8.27
C VAL A 124 -0.27 6.40 -8.16
N ASP A 125 0.24 6.61 -6.94
CA ASP A 125 1.56 7.18 -6.69
C ASP A 125 2.37 6.36 -5.67
N ALA A 126 2.16 6.57 -4.36
CA ALA A 126 3.16 6.21 -3.34
C ALA A 126 3.59 4.73 -3.31
N ALA A 127 2.68 3.77 -3.54
CA ALA A 127 3.03 2.35 -3.47
C ALA A 127 3.81 1.83 -4.69
N VAL A 128 3.98 2.67 -5.72
CA VAL A 128 4.62 2.34 -6.99
C VAL A 128 5.95 3.08 -7.09
N GLY A 129 7.07 2.38 -6.83
CA GLY A 129 8.41 2.93 -7.05
C GLY A 129 9.50 2.49 -6.07
N GLY A 130 9.17 1.70 -5.04
CA GLY A 130 10.16 1.12 -4.11
C GLY A 130 10.85 2.12 -3.19
N LYS A 131 10.47 3.41 -3.23
CA LYS A 131 10.92 4.40 -2.26
C LYS A 131 10.16 4.16 -0.96
N THR A 132 10.90 3.94 0.11
CA THR A 132 10.36 3.69 1.45
C THR A 132 11.14 4.53 2.45
N GLY A 133 10.51 5.01 3.51
CA GLY A 133 11.19 5.90 4.43
C GLY A 133 10.27 6.58 5.43
N PHE A 134 10.85 7.48 6.20
CA PHE A 134 10.16 8.22 7.25
C PHE A 134 10.68 9.65 7.37
N ASN A 135 9.93 10.45 8.11
CA ASN A 135 10.22 11.85 8.34
C ASN A 135 11.23 11.98 9.49
N PHE A 136 12.23 12.85 9.34
CA PHE A 136 13.26 13.06 10.34
C PHE A 136 13.51 14.55 10.53
N ASN A 137 13.51 15.03 11.78
CA ASN A 137 13.72 16.44 12.13
C ASN A 137 12.84 17.43 11.33
N GLY A 138 11.57 17.08 11.09
CA GLY A 138 10.61 17.91 10.34
C GLY A 138 10.75 17.84 8.81
N LEU A 139 11.75 17.12 8.30
CA LEU A 139 11.94 16.90 6.87
C LEU A 139 11.20 15.63 6.41
N LYS A 140 10.44 15.74 5.32
CA LYS A 140 9.66 14.64 4.78
C LYS A 140 10.52 13.65 4.02
N ASN A 141 10.35 12.35 4.29
CA ASN A 141 11.05 11.26 3.62
C ASN A 141 12.59 11.39 3.62
N GLU A 142 13.15 12.04 4.64
CA GLU A 142 14.58 12.36 4.73
C GLU A 142 15.43 11.10 4.87
N ILE A 143 14.94 10.11 5.63
CA ILE A 143 15.62 8.83 5.85
C ILE A 143 14.82 7.73 5.18
N GLY A 144 15.47 6.98 4.29
CA GLY A 144 14.79 5.95 3.52
C GLY A 144 15.73 4.97 2.83
N VAL A 145 15.13 3.97 2.18
CA VAL A 145 15.81 3.03 1.29
C VAL A 145 14.99 2.83 0.03
N ILE A 146 15.69 2.54 -1.07
CA ILE A 146 15.06 2.08 -2.31
C ILE A 146 15.06 0.56 -2.29
N ASN A 147 13.90 -0.03 -2.03
CA ASN A 147 13.70 -1.48 -2.05
C ASN A 147 12.32 -1.82 -2.63
N ASN A 148 12.26 -2.79 -3.53
CA ASN A 148 11.02 -3.14 -4.20
C ASN A 148 10.24 -4.19 -3.41
N ALA A 149 8.94 -3.95 -3.25
CA ALA A 149 8.03 -4.97 -2.73
C ALA A 149 8.05 -6.21 -3.63
N LYS A 150 7.84 -7.40 -3.04
CA LYS A 150 7.63 -8.64 -3.81
C LYS A 150 6.41 -8.53 -4.70
N HIS A 151 5.33 -7.96 -4.16
CA HIS A 151 4.12 -7.63 -4.88
C HIS A 151 3.53 -6.31 -4.39
N VAL A 152 2.89 -5.59 -5.31
CA VAL A 152 2.01 -4.46 -4.99
C VAL A 152 0.62 -4.82 -5.51
N PHE A 153 -0.32 -5.13 -4.61
CA PHE A 153 -1.68 -5.48 -5.00
C PHE A 153 -2.58 -4.23 -4.99
N ILE A 154 -3.06 -3.86 -6.17
CA ILE A 154 -3.91 -2.69 -6.35
C ILE A 154 -5.33 -3.16 -6.66
N ASP A 155 -6.25 -2.90 -5.73
CA ASP A 155 -7.67 -3.19 -5.86
C ASP A 155 -8.46 -1.97 -5.37
N THR A 156 -9.43 -1.53 -6.17
CA THR A 156 -10.26 -0.35 -5.89
C THR A 156 -11.33 -0.63 -4.83
N ILE A 157 -11.52 -1.89 -4.43
CA ILE A 157 -12.48 -2.28 -3.39
C ILE A 157 -12.32 -1.48 -2.08
N PHE A 158 -11.10 -1.08 -1.73
CA PHE A 158 -10.81 -0.30 -0.52
C PHE A 158 -11.30 1.15 -0.61
N LEU A 159 -11.37 1.70 -1.82
CA LEU A 159 -11.67 3.11 -2.04
C LEU A 159 -13.11 3.47 -1.64
N GLY A 160 -14.03 2.49 -1.63
CA GLY A 160 -15.41 2.70 -1.18
C GLY A 160 -15.55 3.03 0.31
N SER A 161 -14.47 2.89 1.10
CA SER A 161 -14.44 3.28 2.52
C SER A 161 -13.76 4.62 2.79
N LEU A 162 -13.17 5.25 1.77
CA LEU A 162 -12.47 6.52 1.93
C LEU A 162 -13.44 7.70 1.99
N ASP A 163 -13.06 8.71 2.77
CA ASP A 163 -13.73 10.01 2.70
C ASP A 163 -13.43 10.71 1.36
N LYS A 164 -14.23 11.75 1.11
CA LYS A 164 -14.14 12.55 -0.11
C LYS A 164 -12.80 13.26 -0.24
N GLU A 165 -12.19 13.69 0.86
CA GLU A 165 -10.93 14.45 0.83
C GLU A 165 -9.77 13.55 0.36
N ASN A 166 -9.72 12.31 0.85
CA ASN A 166 -8.74 11.31 0.44
C ASN A 166 -8.94 10.85 -1.02
N ILE A 167 -10.19 10.75 -1.49
CA ILE A 167 -10.47 10.53 -2.91
C ILE A 167 -9.99 11.72 -3.76
N LEU A 168 -10.30 12.96 -3.37
CA LEU A 168 -9.87 14.15 -4.10
C LEU A 168 -8.35 14.29 -4.12
N SER A 169 -7.67 13.98 -3.01
CA SER A 169 -6.22 14.00 -2.92
C SER A 169 -5.57 13.04 -3.92
N GLY A 170 -6.08 11.82 -4.05
CA GLY A 170 -5.58 10.88 -5.06
C GLY A 170 -6.00 11.26 -6.48
N PHE A 171 -7.17 11.84 -6.66
CA PHE A 171 -7.66 12.28 -7.96
C PHE A 171 -6.83 13.45 -8.52
N ALA A 172 -6.35 14.37 -7.66
CA ALA A 172 -5.44 15.45 -8.08
C ALA A 172 -4.18 14.89 -8.75
N GLU A 173 -3.65 13.78 -8.25
CA GLU A 173 -2.51 13.09 -8.82
C GLU A 173 -2.84 12.41 -10.16
N MET A 174 -4.05 11.84 -10.30
CA MET A 174 -4.54 11.34 -11.59
C MET A 174 -4.67 12.46 -12.63
N ILE A 175 -5.16 13.64 -12.24
CA ILE A 175 -5.20 14.83 -13.09
C ILE A 175 -3.79 15.22 -13.53
N LYS A 176 -2.80 15.21 -12.63
CA LYS A 176 -1.40 15.44 -12.99
C LYS A 176 -0.93 14.45 -14.07
N HIS A 177 -1.18 13.16 -13.90
CA HIS A 177 -0.86 12.14 -14.91
C HIS A 177 -1.51 12.44 -16.26
N ALA A 178 -2.77 12.89 -16.26
CA ALA A 178 -3.46 13.21 -17.50
C ALA A 178 -2.89 14.44 -18.22
N LEU A 179 -2.54 15.48 -17.47
CA LEU A 179 -1.93 16.71 -18.02
C LEU A 179 -0.59 16.45 -18.69
N ILE A 180 0.23 15.53 -18.15
CA ILE A 180 1.52 15.16 -18.76
C ILE A 180 1.39 14.09 -19.86
N TYR A 181 0.25 13.38 -19.94
CA TYR A 181 0.04 12.30 -20.90
C TYR A 181 -0.67 12.76 -22.17
N ASN A 182 -1.94 13.18 -22.10
CA ASN A 182 -2.67 13.81 -23.21
C ASN A 182 -4.02 14.43 -22.81
N LYS A 183 -4.46 15.38 -23.66
CA LYS A 183 -5.74 16.11 -23.53
C LYS A 183 -6.98 15.21 -23.49
N LYS A 184 -6.98 14.08 -24.21
CA LYS A 184 -8.13 13.16 -24.25
C LYS A 184 -8.37 12.55 -22.87
N TYR A 185 -7.32 12.03 -22.24
CA TYR A 185 -7.45 11.44 -20.91
C TYR A 185 -7.82 12.48 -19.84
N TYR A 186 -7.29 13.70 -19.94
CA TYR A 186 -7.72 14.79 -19.05
C TYR A 186 -9.23 15.05 -19.17
N SER A 187 -9.75 15.09 -20.39
CA SER A 187 -11.19 15.29 -20.65
C SER A 187 -12.05 14.14 -20.13
N GLU A 188 -11.55 12.90 -20.15
CA GLU A 188 -12.20 11.74 -19.53
C GLU A 188 -12.24 11.87 -18.00
N LEU A 189 -11.13 12.28 -17.36
CA LEU A 189 -11.03 12.38 -15.90
C LEU A 189 -11.91 13.47 -15.31
N ILE A 190 -11.96 14.67 -15.90
CA ILE A 190 -12.76 15.78 -15.33
C ILE A 190 -14.27 15.49 -15.30
N ASN A 191 -14.73 14.52 -16.10
CA ASN A 191 -16.13 14.08 -16.14
C ASN A 191 -16.36 12.79 -15.33
N LEU A 192 -15.35 12.29 -14.61
CA LEU A 192 -15.44 11.06 -13.85
C LEU A 192 -16.31 11.27 -12.60
N ASP A 193 -17.25 10.35 -12.37
CA ASP A 193 -18.02 10.32 -11.12
C ASP A 193 -17.16 9.81 -9.97
N LEU A 194 -16.74 10.72 -9.08
CA LEU A 194 -15.95 10.40 -7.90
C LEU A 194 -16.79 9.83 -6.75
N GLY A 195 -18.13 9.90 -6.83
CA GLY A 195 -19.03 9.36 -5.83
C GLY A 195 -19.23 7.84 -5.91
N ASN A 196 -18.88 7.23 -7.06
CA ASN A 196 -19.01 5.80 -7.28
C ASN A 196 -17.65 5.15 -7.63
N THR A 197 -16.83 4.94 -6.60
CA THR A 197 -15.48 4.36 -6.74
C THR A 197 -15.47 2.90 -7.22
N ASN A 198 -16.62 2.23 -7.18
CA ASN A 198 -16.78 0.84 -7.64
C ASN A 198 -17.23 0.74 -9.10
N SER A 199 -17.57 1.86 -9.74
CA SER A 199 -17.95 1.90 -11.16
C SER A 199 -16.82 1.41 -12.05
N LYS A 200 -17.17 0.78 -13.17
CA LYS A 200 -16.20 0.26 -14.13
C LYS A 200 -15.31 1.40 -14.66
N GLU A 201 -15.92 2.55 -14.91
CA GLU A 201 -15.28 3.76 -15.40
C GLU A 201 -14.22 4.26 -14.41
N PHE A 202 -14.54 4.30 -13.11
CA PHE A 202 -13.58 4.71 -12.07
C PHE A 202 -12.39 3.75 -12.01
N LYS A 203 -12.64 2.44 -12.00
CA LYS A 203 -11.58 1.42 -11.99
C LYS A 203 -10.65 1.55 -13.19
N GLU A 204 -11.22 1.69 -14.39
CA GLU A 204 -10.45 1.87 -15.62
C GLU A 204 -9.62 3.16 -15.58
N ALA A 205 -10.17 4.25 -15.03
CA ALA A 205 -9.45 5.50 -14.85
C ALA A 205 -8.25 5.35 -13.90
N VAL A 206 -8.42 4.68 -12.75
CA VAL A 206 -7.32 4.39 -11.80
C VAL A 206 -6.24 3.54 -12.48
N PHE A 207 -6.62 2.45 -13.15
CA PHE A 207 -5.68 1.55 -13.80
C PHE A 207 -4.90 2.24 -14.94
N LYS A 208 -5.56 3.13 -15.68
CA LYS A 208 -4.93 3.94 -16.71
C LYS A 208 -3.92 4.93 -16.12
N SER A 209 -4.25 5.59 -15.01
CA SER A 209 -3.32 6.47 -14.28
C SER A 209 -2.06 5.72 -13.81
N ILE A 210 -2.23 4.52 -13.26
CA ILE A 210 -1.10 3.68 -12.82
C ILE A 210 -0.20 3.31 -14.00
N LYS A 211 -0.77 2.97 -15.16
CA LYS A 211 0.01 2.67 -16.36
C LYS A 211 0.81 3.88 -16.83
N ILE A 212 0.21 5.07 -16.84
CA ILE A 212 0.87 6.32 -17.25
C ILE A 212 2.06 6.63 -16.35
N LYS A 213 1.91 6.54 -15.02
CA LYS A 213 3.01 6.81 -14.08
C LYS A 213 4.24 5.90 -14.32
N ASN A 214 4.00 4.67 -14.79
CA ASN A 214 5.06 3.69 -15.00
C ASN A 214 5.78 3.81 -16.36
N HIS A 215 5.37 4.77 -17.21
CA HIS A 215 5.97 5.05 -18.52
C HIS A 215 6.68 6.40 -18.50
#